data_AF-A0A1Y2D1D3-F1
#
_entry.id   AF-A0A1Y2D1D3-F1
#
_cell.length_a   1.000
_cell.length_b   1.000
_cell.length_c   1.000
_cell.angle_alpha   90.00
_cell.angle_beta   90.00
_cell.angle_gamma   90.00
#
_symmetry.space_group_name_H-M   'P 1'
#
loop_
_entity.id
_entity.type
_entity.pdbx_description
1 polymer ?
#
loop_
_entity_poly.entity_id
_entity_poly.type
_entity_poly.pdbx_seq_one_letter_code
_entity_poly.pdbx_strand_id
1 'polypeptide(L)'
;MEIEGCIGVATISFPASVMWFLTFGNSAKYTGTLRAFSLPKLFIMGTRDNFTSTKAFEQMTSTMSELKHVDIIDNMDHFWFDRKMW
;
A
#
# COMPACT_ATOMS: atom_id res chain seq x y z
N MET A 1 -23.92 -7.96 -2.67
CA MET A 1 -23.12 -8.37 -1.52
C MET A 1 -22.90 -7.13 -0.69
N GLU A 2 -23.62 -6.98 0.42
CA GLU A 2 -23.32 -5.93 1.39
C GLU A 2 -22.18 -6.41 2.28
N ILE A 3 -21.22 -5.52 2.55
CA ILE A 3 -20.18 -5.79 3.53
C ILE A 3 -20.81 -5.56 4.91
N GLU A 4 -21.06 -6.64 5.65
CA GLU A 4 -21.66 -6.61 7.00
C GLU A 4 -20.82 -5.83 8.03
N GLY A 5 -19.51 -5.72 7.77
CA GLY A 5 -18.58 -4.92 8.55
C GLY A 5 -17.16 -5.03 8.01
N CYS A 6 -16.35 -4.01 8.25
CA CYS A 6 -14.91 -4.04 7.97
C CYS A 6 -14.18 -4.29 9.28
N ILE A 7 -13.30 -5.29 9.32
CA ILE A 7 -12.48 -5.61 10.51
C ILE A 7 -11.01 -5.21 10.34
N GLY A 8 -10.63 -4.71 9.17
CA GLY A 8 -9.26 -4.34 8.84
C GLY A 8 -9.09 -4.12 7.35
N VAL A 9 -7.91 -3.66 6.95
CA VAL A 9 -7.56 -3.40 5.55
C VAL A 9 -6.19 -3.99 5.23
N ALA A 10 -6.07 -4.57 4.04
CA ALA A 10 -4.79 -4.96 3.47
C ALA A 10 -4.55 -4.15 2.20
N THR A 11 -3.35 -3.58 2.06
CA THR A 11 -2.90 -2.95 0.83
C THR A 11 -1.71 -3.72 0.28
N ILE A 12 -1.81 -4.15 -0.97
CA ILE A 12 -0.76 -4.88 -1.67
C ILE A 12 -0.29 -3.98 -2.82
N SER A 13 1.02 -3.74 -2.91
CA SER A 13 1.63 -2.87 -3.93
C SER A 13 1.07 -1.45 -3.92
N PHE A 14 0.88 -0.85 -2.75
CA PHE A 14 0.31 0.51 -2.69
C PHE A 14 1.24 1.51 -3.43
N PRO A 15 0.76 2.21 -4.47
CA PRO A 15 1.62 2.95 -5.40
C PRO A 15 1.97 4.35 -4.87
N ALA A 16 2.56 4.44 -3.66
CA ALA A 16 2.72 5.67 -2.90
C ALA A 16 3.38 6.82 -3.69
N SER A 17 4.36 6.50 -4.55
CA SER A 17 5.11 7.49 -5.32
C SER A 17 4.34 8.07 -6.51
N VAL A 18 3.34 7.36 -7.03
CA VAL A 18 2.53 7.80 -8.18
C VAL A 18 1.07 8.08 -7.84
N MET A 19 0.71 8.03 -6.55
CA MET A 19 -0.65 8.33 -6.08
C MET A 19 -1.15 9.68 -6.56
N TRP A 20 -0.29 10.71 -6.63
CA TRP A 20 -0.70 12.03 -7.12
C TRP A 20 -1.19 11.97 -8.57
N PHE A 21 -0.55 11.16 -9.41
CA PHE A 21 -0.92 11.00 -10.82
C PHE A 21 -2.21 10.17 -10.93
N LEU A 22 -2.27 9.02 -10.26
CA LEU A 22 -3.43 8.12 -10.28
C LEU A 22 -4.71 8.74 -9.73
N THR A 23 -4.57 9.75 -8.86
CA THR A 23 -5.72 10.43 -8.23
C THR A 23 -5.94 11.85 -8.75
N PHE A 24 -5.29 12.24 -9.86
CA PHE A 24 -5.41 13.57 -10.46
C PHE A 24 -5.17 14.70 -9.44
N GLY A 25 -4.14 14.57 -8.62
CA GLY A 25 -3.76 15.51 -7.57
C GLY A 25 -4.44 15.32 -6.21
N ASN A 26 -5.34 14.34 -6.05
CA ASN A 26 -6.14 14.15 -4.83
C ASN A 26 -5.57 13.13 -3.83
N SER A 27 -4.25 12.87 -3.87
CA SER A 27 -3.63 11.79 -3.07
C SER A 27 -3.84 11.96 -1.56
N ALA A 28 -3.87 13.20 -1.07
CA ALA A 28 -4.09 13.53 0.34
C ALA A 28 -5.45 13.05 0.86
N LYS A 29 -6.50 13.07 0.02
CA LYS A 29 -7.84 12.60 0.39
C LYS A 29 -7.84 11.11 0.73
N TYR A 30 -7.25 10.30 -0.15
CA TYR A 30 -7.25 8.84 0.00
C TYR A 30 -6.28 8.37 1.09
N THR A 31 -5.08 8.95 1.12
CA THR A 31 -4.09 8.64 2.16
C THR A 31 -4.53 9.14 3.53
N GLY A 32 -5.27 10.25 3.61
CA GLY A 32 -5.87 10.77 4.84
C GLY A 32 -6.89 9.81 5.44
N THR A 33 -7.79 9.26 4.62
CA THR A 33 -8.77 8.25 5.07
C THR A 33 -8.06 7.00 5.59
N LEU A 34 -7.03 6.51 4.89
CA LEU A 34 -6.26 5.34 5.33
C LEU A 34 -5.50 5.61 6.65
N ARG A 35 -4.97 6.82 6.82
CA ARG A 35 -4.30 7.25 8.05
C ARG A 35 -5.25 7.32 9.24
N ALA A 36 -6.47 7.82 9.02
CA ALA A 36 -7.51 7.93 10.05
C ALA A 36 -8.18 6.58 10.40
N PHE A 37 -7.90 5.51 9.65
CA PHE A 37 -8.51 4.21 9.85
C PHE A 37 -8.00 3.55 11.14
N SER A 38 -8.90 3.28 12.08
CA SER A 38 -8.56 2.80 13.44
C SER A 38 -8.40 1.28 13.55
N LEU A 39 -8.91 0.52 12.56
CA LEU A 39 -8.82 -0.93 12.54
C LEU A 39 -7.44 -1.42 12.08
N PRO A 40 -7.11 -2.71 12.28
CA PRO A 40 -5.86 -3.30 11.83
C PRO A 40 -5.57 -3.05 10.34
N LYS A 41 -4.31 -2.74 10.03
CA LYS A 41 -3.82 -2.46 8.67
C LYS A 41 -2.65 -3.38 8.34
N LEU A 42 -2.68 -4.01 7.18
CA LEU A 42 -1.57 -4.77 6.62
C LEU A 42 -1.07 -4.08 5.35
N PHE A 43 0.22 -3.76 5.29
CA PHE A 43 0.87 -3.14 4.15
C PHE A 43 1.90 -4.09 3.56
N ILE A 44 1.76 -4.44 2.28
CA ILE A 44 2.67 -5.36 1.59
C ILE A 44 3.21 -4.69 0.32
N MET A 45 4.52 -4.75 0.09
CA MET A 45 5.19 -4.28 -1.13
C MET A 45 6.29 -5.23 -1.56
N GLY A 46 6.55 -5.33 -2.86
CA GLY A 46 7.72 -6.02 -3.41
C GLY A 46 8.94 -5.11 -3.57
N THR A 47 10.17 -5.62 -3.39
CA THR A 47 11.40 -4.81 -3.55
C THR A 47 11.71 -4.42 -5.00
N ARG A 48 11.03 -5.00 -5.98
CA ARG A 48 11.14 -4.67 -7.42
C ARG A 48 9.91 -3.94 -7.97
N ASP A 49 9.07 -3.36 -7.10
CA ASP A 49 7.96 -2.50 -7.50
C ASP A 49 8.50 -1.27 -8.27
N ASN A 50 7.88 -0.94 -9.40
CA ASN A 50 8.25 0.18 -10.26
C ASN A 50 7.28 1.38 -10.16
N PHE A 51 6.23 1.27 -9.34
CA PHE A 51 5.27 2.34 -9.03
C PHE A 51 5.58 3.01 -7.69
N THR A 52 6.40 2.40 -6.85
CA THR A 52 6.94 3.02 -5.63
C THR A 52 8.30 2.42 -5.25
N SER A 53 9.07 3.11 -4.41
CA SER A 53 10.32 2.61 -3.84
C SER A 53 10.12 2.17 -2.38
N THR A 54 10.98 1.27 -1.89
CA THR A 54 11.00 0.86 -0.47
C THR A 54 10.99 2.06 0.47
N LYS A 55 11.86 3.04 0.23
CA LYS A 55 11.95 4.27 1.01
C LYS A 55 10.63 5.06 1.03
N ALA A 56 9.99 5.24 -0.13
CA ALA A 56 8.74 5.99 -0.22
C ALA A 56 7.58 5.25 0.46
N PHE A 57 7.55 3.93 0.34
CA PHE A 57 6.57 3.07 0.99
C PHE A 57 6.72 3.05 2.52
N GLU A 58 7.95 2.91 3.02
CA GLU A 58 8.27 3.02 4.45
C GLU A 58 7.92 4.40 5.00
N GLN A 59 8.25 5.48 4.28
CA GLN A 59 7.86 6.83 4.67
C GLN A 59 6.34 7.01 4.72
N MET A 60 5.60 6.43 3.77
CA MET A 60 4.14 6.50 3.77
C MET A 60 3.55 5.73 4.97
N THR A 61 3.99 4.49 5.17
CA THR A 61 3.49 3.61 6.25
C THR A 61 3.90 4.10 7.65
N SER A 62 5.04 4.78 7.80
CA SER A 62 5.42 5.40 9.08
C SER A 62 4.44 6.49 9.52
N THR A 63 3.77 7.17 8.59
CA THR A 63 2.73 8.17 8.90
C THR A 63 1.35 7.57 9.25
N MET A 64 1.18 6.25 9.17
CA MET A 64 -0.08 5.58 9.45
C MET A 64 -0.28 5.35 10.95
N SER A 65 -1.53 5.34 11.41
CA SER A 65 -1.89 5.04 12.80
C SER A 65 -1.48 3.63 13.23
N GLU A 66 -1.30 3.44 14.54
CA GLU A 66 -0.99 2.15 15.16
C GLU A 66 -2.06 1.07 14.88
N LEU A 67 -1.73 -0.18 15.25
CA LEU A 67 -2.34 -1.41 14.72
C LEU A 67 -2.06 -1.57 13.23
N LYS A 68 -0.78 -1.53 12.86
CA LYS A 68 -0.30 -1.78 11.50
C LYS A 68 0.81 -2.81 11.48
N HIS A 69 0.85 -3.59 10.41
CA HIS A 69 1.97 -4.48 10.05
C HIS A 69 2.44 -4.13 8.64
N VAL A 70 3.76 -4.18 8.42
CA VAL A 70 4.39 -3.82 7.15
C VAL A 70 5.33 -4.95 6.73
N ASP A 71 5.09 -5.54 5.57
CA ASP A 71 5.95 -6.55 4.95
C ASP A 71 6.50 -6.04 3.61
N ILE A 72 7.82 -6.13 3.47
CA ILE A 72 8.51 -5.83 2.21
C ILE A 72 9.14 -7.14 1.74
N ILE A 73 8.66 -7.64 0.60
CA ILE A 73 8.99 -8.97 0.08
C ILE A 73 10.04 -8.88 -1.03
N ASP A 74 11.10 -9.66 -0.89
CA ASP A 74 12.19 -9.67 -1.84
C ASP A 74 11.79 -10.18 -3.23
N ASN A 75 12.32 -9.52 -4.26
CA ASN A 75 12.23 -9.90 -5.67
C ASN A 75 10.83 -9.89 -6.28
N MET A 76 9.83 -9.34 -5.59
CA MET A 76 8.47 -9.19 -6.12
C MET A 76 8.31 -7.84 -6.82
N ASP A 77 7.67 -7.84 -7.99
CA ASP A 77 7.28 -6.62 -8.68
C ASP A 77 5.85 -6.20 -8.31
N HIS A 78 5.39 -5.08 -8.87
CA HIS A 78 4.08 -4.52 -8.57
C HIS A 78 2.92 -5.50 -8.78
N PHE A 79 3.06 -6.39 -9.79
CA PHE A 79 2.03 -7.32 -10.22
C PHE A 79 2.20 -8.73 -9.64
N TRP A 80 3.23 -8.96 -8.82
CA TRP A 80 3.51 -10.26 -8.18
C TRP A 80 3.66 -11.40 -9.19
N PHE A 81 4.09 -11.10 -10.41
CA PHE A 81 4.35 -12.13 -11.41
C PHE A 81 5.77 -12.68 -11.25
N ASP A 82 5.87 -14.02 -11.24
CA ASP A 82 7.17 -14.66 -11.40
C ASP A 82 7.62 -14.50 -12.86
N ARG A 83 8.53 -13.54 -13.09
CA ARG A 83 9.10 -13.29 -14.41
C ARG A 83 9.95 -14.46 -14.93
N LYS A 84 10.15 -15.55 -14.16
CA LYS A 84 10.78 -16.79 -14.64
C LYS A 84 9.87 -17.66 -15.50
N MET A 85 8.58 -17.34 -15.64
CA MET A 85 7.63 -18.10 -16.46
C MET A 85 7.37 -17.50 -17.87
N TRP A 86 8.19 -16.53 -18.31
CA TRP A 86 8.12 -15.94 -19.65
C TRP A 86 9.49 -15.89 -20.30
#